data_AF-A0A401FNR0-F1
#
_entry.id   AF-A0A401FNR0-F1
#
_cell.length_a   1.000
_cell.length_b   1.000
_cell.length_c   1.000
_cell.angle_alpha   90.00
_cell.angle_beta   90.00
_cell.angle_gamma   90.00
#
_symmetry.space_group_name_H-M   'P 1'
#
loop_
_entity.id
_entity.type
_entity.pdbx_description
1 polymer ?
#
loop_
_entity_poly.entity_id
_entity_poly.type
_entity_poly.pdbx_seq_one_letter_code
_entity_poly.pdbx_strand_id
1 'polypeptide(L)'
;MEDQELITHKTSIVGQKLEKKIYLITQLGTNIFKDWLHSPSILDQAHDEFILKLYFISNRDNPQIKIMVAEQLQLHQAKLNTLKQQKITKFPDQEHINQDYGHFLVLNHAINREESYLSWLNAIE
;
A
#
# COMPACT_ATOMS: atom_id res chain seq x y z
N MET A 1 -7.61 11.23 18.72
CA MET A 1 -6.30 11.91 18.58
C MET A 1 -6.34 13.32 19.13
N GLU A 2 -7.40 14.11 18.88
CA GLU A 2 -7.59 15.43 19.53
C GLU A 2 -7.82 15.31 21.05
N ASP A 3 -8.66 14.36 21.48
CA ASP A 3 -8.90 14.09 22.92
C ASP A 3 -7.64 13.62 23.66
N GLN A 4 -6.62 13.18 22.92
CA GLN A 4 -5.31 12.77 23.44
C GLN A 4 -4.25 13.87 23.23
N GLU A 5 -4.65 15.05 22.76
CA GLU A 5 -3.79 16.20 22.49
C GLU A 5 -2.65 15.92 21.48
N LEU A 6 -2.78 14.89 20.64
CA LEU A 6 -1.76 14.52 19.65
C LEU A 6 -1.84 15.38 18.38
N ILE A 7 -3.05 15.85 18.08
CA ILE A 7 -3.33 16.78 17.00
C ILE A 7 -4.27 17.86 17.54
N THR A 8 -4.26 19.01 16.90
CA THR A 8 -5.23 20.10 17.09
C THR A 8 -5.82 20.47 15.74
N HIS A 9 -6.86 21.31 15.69
CA HIS A 9 -7.38 21.82 14.43
C HIS A 9 -7.48 23.34 14.40
N LYS A 10 -7.43 23.88 13.18
CA LYS A 10 -7.86 25.23 12.86
C LYS A 10 -9.03 25.15 11.90
N THR A 11 -10.00 26.04 12.07
CA THR A 11 -11.10 26.18 11.10
C THR A 11 -10.67 27.13 10.00
N SER A 12 -10.88 26.72 8.76
CA SER A 12 -10.66 27.53 7.56
C SER A 12 -11.97 27.62 6.78
N ILE A 13 -12.33 28.82 6.31
CA ILE A 13 -13.52 29.01 5.48
C ILE A 13 -13.11 28.83 4.02
N VAL A 14 -13.72 27.84 3.36
CA VAL A 14 -13.58 27.58 1.94
C VAL A 14 -14.78 28.20 1.21
N GLY A 15 -14.51 29.10 0.27
CA GLY A 15 -15.56 29.83 -0.44
C GLY A 15 -16.24 30.86 0.47
N GLN A 16 -17.58 30.83 0.54
CA GLN A 16 -18.35 31.83 1.30
C GLN A 16 -18.84 31.36 2.68
N LYS A 17 -19.03 30.05 2.90
CA LYS A 17 -19.63 29.51 4.15
C LYS A 17 -19.17 28.11 4.57
N LEU A 18 -18.33 27.42 3.79
CA LEU A 18 -17.97 26.04 4.13
C LEU A 18 -16.79 26.04 5.09
N GLU A 19 -17.02 25.68 6.34
CA GLU A 19 -15.97 25.49 7.32
C GLU A 19 -15.27 24.14 7.12
N LYS A 20 -13.94 24.17 6.99
CA LYS A 20 -13.07 23.01 6.90
C LYS A 20 -12.14 22.98 8.11
N LYS A 21 -12.08 21.84 8.80
CA LYS A 21 -11.05 21.59 9.82
C LYS A 21 -9.73 21.23 9.15
N ILE A 22 -8.67 21.94 9.51
CA ILE A 22 -7.29 21.65 9.14
C ILE A 22 -6.59 21.15 10.39
N TYR A 23 -6.17 19.88 10.40
CA TYR A 23 -5.46 19.29 11.52
C TYR A 23 -3.98 19.64 11.49
N LEU A 24 -3.41 19.89 12.67
CA LEU A 24 -2.00 20.13 12.88
C LEU A 24 -1.50 19.19 13.97
N ILE A 25 -0.33 18.59 13.76
CA ILE A 25 0.32 17.79 14.79
C ILE A 25 0.78 18.70 15.94
N THR A 26 0.58 18.26 17.19
CA THR A 26 1.10 18.98 18.36
C THR A 26 2.54 18.56 18.64
N GLN A 27 3.20 19.21 19.61
CA GLN A 27 4.52 18.76 20.07
C GLN A 27 4.44 17.36 20.69
N LEU A 28 3.38 17.06 21.44
CA LEU A 28 3.14 15.74 22.02
C LEU A 28 2.99 14.68 20.91
N GLY A 29 2.15 14.96 19.91
CA GLY A 29 1.98 14.06 18.76
C GLY A 29 3.27 13.85 17.98
N THR A 30 4.09 14.89 17.82
CA THR A 30 5.41 14.80 17.16
C THR A 30 6.35 13.89 17.93
N ASN A 31 6.37 13.98 19.26
CA ASN A 31 7.21 13.12 20.10
C ASN A 31 6.76 11.66 20.00
N ILE A 32 5.46 11.38 20.13
CA ILE A 32 4.92 10.02 19.97
C ILE A 32 5.21 9.46 18.58
N PHE A 33 5.05 10.27 17.53
CA PHE A 33 5.37 9.86 16.16
C PHE A 33 6.85 9.47 16.01
N LYS A 34 7.76 10.25 16.59
CA LYS A 34 9.20 9.94 16.58
C LYS A 34 9.50 8.68 17.38
N ASP A 35 8.90 8.50 18.55
CA ASP A 35 9.11 7.31 19.36
C ASP A 35 8.64 6.05 18.61
N TRP A 36 7.48 6.11 17.97
CA TRP A 36 6.98 5.05 17.10
C TRP A 36 7.91 4.79 15.91
N LEU A 37 8.42 5.82 15.25
CA LEU A 37 9.32 5.67 14.10
C LEU A 37 10.62 4.95 14.44
N HIS A 38 11.10 5.06 15.68
CA HIS A 38 12.31 4.35 16.16
C HIS A 38 11.99 3.00 16.81
N SER A 39 10.71 2.68 17.00
CA SER A 39 10.31 1.39 17.55
C SER A 39 10.50 0.28 16.51
N PRO A 40 10.83 -0.95 16.92
CA PRO A 40 10.99 -2.07 16.00
C PRO A 40 9.65 -2.43 15.36
N SER A 41 9.68 -2.72 14.06
CA SER A 41 8.52 -3.28 13.36
C SER A 41 8.30 -4.73 13.77
N ILE A 42 7.05 -5.08 14.05
CA ILE A 42 6.64 -6.48 14.22
C ILE A 42 6.35 -7.13 12.88
N LEU A 43 6.61 -8.44 12.77
CA LEU A 43 6.20 -9.20 11.59
C LEU A 43 4.67 -9.34 11.60
N ASP A 44 4.03 -8.80 10.57
CA ASP A 44 2.57 -8.91 10.41
C ASP A 44 2.20 -10.19 9.64
N GLN A 45 1.05 -10.78 9.98
CA GLN A 45 0.48 -11.91 9.24
C GLN A 45 -0.44 -11.37 8.15
N ALA A 46 0.02 -11.40 6.91
CA ALA A 46 -0.81 -11.04 5.78
C ALA A 46 -1.94 -12.08 5.58
N HIS A 47 -3.18 -11.61 5.58
CA HIS A 47 -4.35 -12.41 5.23
C HIS A 47 -4.66 -12.26 3.73
N ASP A 48 -4.56 -13.36 2.99
CA ASP A 48 -4.90 -13.43 1.56
C ASP A 48 -6.02 -14.47 1.34
N GLU A 49 -7.19 -14.00 0.94
CA GLU A 49 -8.36 -14.84 0.68
C GLU A 49 -8.16 -15.78 -0.53
N PHE A 50 -7.42 -15.35 -1.54
CA PHE A 50 -7.15 -16.20 -2.71
C PHE A 50 -6.27 -17.39 -2.31
N ILE A 51 -5.22 -17.15 -1.54
CA ILE A 51 -4.37 -18.22 -0.99
C ILE A 51 -5.20 -19.18 -0.13
N LEU A 52 -6.11 -18.66 0.70
CA LEU A 52 -7.02 -19.48 1.49
C LEU A 52 -7.96 -20.32 0.61
N LYS A 53 -8.47 -19.78 -0.49
CA LYS A 53 -9.29 -20.56 -1.45
C LYS A 53 -8.48 -21.68 -2.09
N LEU A 54 -7.23 -21.41 -2.48
CA LEU A 54 -6.34 -22.44 -3.03
C LEU A 54 -6.07 -23.57 -2.05
N TYR A 55 -5.96 -23.27 -0.75
CA TYR A 55 -5.78 -24.29 0.30
C TYR A 55 -6.86 -25.39 0.28
N PHE A 56 -8.08 -25.06 -0.14
CA PHE A 56 -9.19 -26.02 -0.22
C PHE A 56 -9.23 -26.80 -1.54
N ILE A 57 -8.30 -26.57 -2.47
CA ILE A 57 -8.29 -27.28 -3.75
C ILE A 57 -7.43 -28.55 -3.65
N SER A 58 -8.07 -29.71 -3.75
CA SER A 58 -7.42 -31.01 -3.55
C SER A 58 -6.87 -31.66 -4.82
N ASN A 59 -7.19 -31.15 -6.02
CA ASN A 59 -6.82 -31.75 -7.30
C ASN A 59 -6.34 -30.70 -8.30
N ARG A 60 -5.18 -30.94 -8.92
CA ARG A 60 -4.55 -30.09 -9.96
C ARG A 60 -5.41 -29.97 -11.22
N ASP A 61 -6.21 -30.98 -11.53
CA ASP A 61 -7.10 -30.98 -12.71
C ASP A 61 -8.43 -30.25 -12.45
N ASN A 62 -8.61 -29.60 -11.30
CA ASN A 62 -9.81 -28.84 -11.03
C ASN A 62 -9.92 -27.67 -12.02
N PRO A 63 -10.93 -27.65 -12.92
CA PRO A 63 -11.06 -26.59 -13.92
C PRO A 63 -11.26 -25.21 -13.30
N GLN A 64 -11.71 -25.14 -12.03
CA GLN A 64 -11.84 -23.86 -11.31
C GLN A 64 -10.49 -23.20 -11.04
N ILE A 65 -9.38 -23.94 -10.85
CA ILE A 65 -8.05 -23.34 -10.64
C ILE A 65 -7.70 -22.44 -11.82
N LYS A 66 -7.90 -22.93 -13.04
CA LYS A 66 -7.53 -22.18 -14.26
C LYS A 66 -8.29 -20.86 -14.36
N ILE A 67 -9.59 -20.87 -14.06
CA ILE A 67 -10.43 -19.67 -14.07
C ILE A 67 -9.96 -18.69 -12.99
N MET A 68 -9.79 -19.19 -11.77
CA MET A 68 -9.36 -18.40 -10.62
C MET A 68 -7.97 -17.75 -10.81
N VAL A 69 -7.01 -18.51 -11.34
CA VAL A 69 -5.65 -18.02 -11.64
C VAL A 69 -5.68 -16.98 -12.76
N ALA A 70 -6.44 -17.21 -13.83
CA ALA A 70 -6.58 -16.24 -14.93
C ALA A 70 -7.17 -14.90 -14.45
N GLU A 71 -8.18 -14.95 -13.58
CA GLU A 71 -8.75 -13.74 -12.96
C GLU A 71 -7.72 -13.00 -12.11
N GLN A 72 -6.96 -13.70 -11.27
CA GLN A 72 -5.90 -13.08 -10.46
C GLN A 72 -4.78 -12.49 -11.33
N LEU A 73 -4.34 -13.20 -12.37
CA LEU A 73 -3.34 -12.68 -13.30
C LEU A 73 -3.78 -11.34 -13.90
N GLN A 74 -5.04 -11.24 -14.34
CA GLN A 74 -5.57 -9.99 -14.88
C GLN A 74 -5.56 -8.86 -13.83
N LEU A 75 -6.01 -9.13 -12.61
CA LEU A 75 -6.08 -8.13 -11.54
C LEU A 75 -4.69 -7.63 -11.11
N HIS A 76 -3.76 -8.55 -10.88
CA HIS A 76 -2.38 -8.23 -10.48
C HIS A 76 -1.61 -7.54 -11.60
N GLN A 77 -1.82 -7.92 -12.87
CA GLN A 77 -1.18 -7.26 -14.01
C GLN A 77 -1.67 -5.82 -14.18
N ALA A 78 -2.98 -5.59 -14.05
CA ALA A 78 -3.54 -4.25 -14.10
C ALA A 78 -2.96 -3.36 -12.98
N LYS A 79 -2.89 -3.89 -11.76
CA LYS A 79 -2.31 -3.19 -10.61
C LYS A 79 -0.83 -2.88 -10.80
N LEU A 80 -0.04 -3.85 -11.27
CA LEU A 80 1.38 -3.66 -11.58
C LEU A 80 1.58 -2.54 -12.61
N ASN A 81 0.77 -2.50 -13.67
CA ASN A 81 0.84 -1.46 -14.68
C ASN A 81 0.58 -0.08 -14.07
N THR A 82 -0.45 0.06 -13.23
CA THR A 82 -0.73 1.32 -12.52
C THR A 82 0.44 1.74 -11.63
N LEU A 83 1.02 0.83 -10.85
CA LEU A 83 2.17 1.13 -9.98
C LEU A 83 3.41 1.56 -10.77
N LYS A 84 3.69 0.88 -11.90
CA LYS A 84 4.80 1.26 -12.79
C LYS A 84 4.60 2.66 -13.40
N GLN A 85 3.38 3.00 -13.82
CA GLN A 85 3.07 4.35 -14.29
C GLN A 85 3.26 5.40 -13.19
N GLN A 86 2.77 5.12 -11.97
CA GLN A 86 3.00 6.01 -10.82
C GLN A 86 4.49 6.20 -10.52
N LYS A 87 5.31 5.16 -10.66
CA LYS A 87 6.76 5.25 -10.46
C LYS A 87 7.40 6.17 -11.48
N ILE A 88 7.04 6.04 -12.75
CA ILE A 88 7.54 6.92 -13.82
C ILE A 88 7.16 8.38 -13.57
N THR A 89 5.91 8.63 -13.16
CA THR A 89 5.43 10.00 -12.92
C THR A 89 6.04 10.65 -11.67
N LYS A 90 6.18 9.90 -10.56
CA LYS A 90 6.66 10.45 -9.28
C LYS A 90 8.18 10.46 -9.14
N PHE A 91 8.86 9.52 -9.80
CA PHE A 91 10.29 9.29 -9.65
C PHE A 91 10.96 9.14 -11.02
N PRO A 92 10.94 10.20 -11.86
CA PRO A 92 11.50 10.15 -13.21
C PRO A 92 13.03 10.01 -13.23
N ASP A 93 13.71 10.45 -12.17
CA ASP A 93 15.16 10.44 -12.06
C ASP A 93 15.64 10.21 -10.61
N GLN A 94 16.95 10.14 -10.42
CA GLN A 94 17.58 9.89 -9.12
C GLN A 94 17.39 11.05 -8.13
N GLU A 95 17.20 12.29 -8.61
CA GLU A 95 17.02 13.45 -7.74
C GLU A 95 15.69 13.35 -7.00
N HIS A 96 14.59 13.05 -7.71
CA HIS A 96 13.27 12.85 -7.12
C HIS A 96 13.26 11.65 -6.16
N ILE A 97 13.98 10.58 -6.50
CA ILE A 97 14.13 9.42 -5.60
C ILE A 97 14.83 9.84 -4.30
N ASN A 98 15.88 10.66 -4.38
CA ASN A 98 16.62 11.09 -3.19
C ASN A 98 15.80 12.05 -2.32
N GLN A 99 14.98 12.91 -2.93
CA GLN A 99 14.10 13.84 -2.22
C GLN A 99 13.02 13.10 -1.40
N ASP A 100 12.42 12.06 -1.98
CA ASP A 100 11.28 11.32 -1.39
C ASP A 100 11.58 9.82 -1.25
N TYR A 101 12.76 9.49 -0.72
CA TYR A 101 13.29 8.12 -0.73
C TYR A 101 12.38 7.10 -0.02
N GLY A 102 11.77 7.47 1.10
CA GLY A 102 10.82 6.61 1.81
C GLY A 102 9.59 6.25 0.95
N HIS A 103 9.05 7.23 0.21
CA HIS A 103 7.94 7.00 -0.71
C HIS A 103 8.36 6.10 -1.89
N PHE A 104 9.57 6.31 -2.40
CA PHE A 104 10.14 5.44 -3.42
C PHE A 104 10.25 3.99 -2.93
N LEU A 105 10.78 3.76 -1.73
CA LEU A 105 10.94 2.41 -1.16
C LEU A 105 9.59 1.68 -1.04
N VAL A 106 8.55 2.36 -0.55
CA VAL A 106 7.20 1.78 -0.44
C VAL A 106 6.62 1.43 -1.81
N LEU A 107 6.74 2.34 -2.79
CA LEU A 107 6.23 2.09 -4.14
C LEU A 107 6.99 0.96 -4.84
N ASN A 108 8.32 0.94 -4.69
CA ASN A 108 9.17 -0.10 -5.27
C ASN A 108 8.89 -1.46 -4.64
N HIS A 109 8.69 -1.52 -3.31
CA HIS A 109 8.29 -2.75 -2.64
C HIS A 109 6.91 -3.24 -3.11
N ALA A 110 5.95 -2.34 -3.32
CA ALA A 110 4.64 -2.70 -3.88
C ALA A 110 4.78 -3.31 -5.28
N ILE A 111 5.59 -2.73 -6.17
CA ILE A 111 5.88 -3.28 -7.50
C ILE A 111 6.49 -4.69 -7.39
N ASN A 112 7.53 -4.85 -6.57
CA ASN A 112 8.20 -6.14 -6.39
C ASN A 112 7.23 -7.23 -5.89
N ARG A 113 6.28 -6.88 -5.01
CA ARG A 113 5.26 -7.80 -4.53
C ARG A 113 4.34 -8.25 -5.67
N GLU A 114 3.86 -7.33 -6.50
CA GLU A 114 2.99 -7.69 -7.63
C GLU A 114 3.75 -8.52 -8.69
N GLU A 115 5.02 -8.19 -8.98
CA GLU A 115 5.86 -8.98 -9.90
C GLU A 115 6.10 -10.41 -9.37
N SER A 116 6.38 -10.54 -8.07
CA SER A 116 6.55 -11.84 -7.42
C SER A 116 5.24 -12.64 -7.43
N TYR A 117 4.11 -11.99 -7.18
CA TYR A 117 2.79 -12.63 -7.19
C TYR A 117 2.43 -13.14 -8.59
N LEU A 118 2.64 -12.33 -9.63
CA LEU A 118 2.45 -12.75 -11.01
C LEU A 118 3.38 -13.90 -11.40
N SER A 119 4.64 -13.85 -10.99
CA SER A 119 5.58 -14.96 -11.21
C SER A 119 5.09 -16.26 -10.56
N TRP A 120 4.51 -16.17 -9.35
CA TRP A 120 3.94 -17.33 -8.67
C TRP A 120 2.68 -17.84 -9.36
N LEU A 121 1.74 -16.97 -9.74
CA LEU A 121 0.52 -17.36 -10.47
C LEU A 121 0.84 -18.09 -11.79
N ASN A 122 1.81 -17.58 -12.56
CA ASN A 122 2.25 -18.21 -13.81
C ASN A 122 2.93 -19.58 -13.58
N ALA A 123 3.41 -19.87 -12.37
CA ALA A 123 3.98 -21.17 -12.02
C ALA A 123 2.93 -22.18 -11.54
N ILE A 124 1.68 -21.75 -11.29
CA ILE A 124 0.55 -22.64 -10.98
C ILE A 124 0.02 -23.31 -12.25
N GLU A 125 0.13 -22.64 -13.40
CA GLU A 125 -0.17 -23.18 -14.73
C GLU A 125 0.77 -24.35 -15.09
#